data_AF-A0A7V8QL76-F1
#
_entry.id   AF-A0A7V8QL76-F1
#
_cell.length_a   1.000
_cell.length_b   1.000
_cell.length_c   1.000
_cell.angle_alpha   90.00
_cell.angle_beta   90.00
_cell.angle_gamma   90.00
#
_symmetry.space_group_name_H-M   'P 1'
#
loop_
_entity.id
_entity.type
_entity.pdbx_description
1 polymer ?
#
loop_
_entity_poly.entity_id
_entity_poly.type
_entity_poly.pdbx_seq_one_letter_code
_entity_poly.pdbx_strand_id
1 'polypeptide(L)'
;MAQGISIGELSRRTGVSASTLRYYESLGILQAPLRQGGKRRYGPRSVEQVEAVKTAKQLGFSLPEIRTLVAGLSGAHGSITGWRPMAQRKIEELEQRIEAAQKMKHYLERSVDCDARTADECGCPAYSVLALGLRRR
;
A
#
# COMPACT_ATOMS: atom_id res chain seq x y z
N MET A 1 -17.28 -31.25 -0.34
CA MET A 1 -17.43 -30.02 0.47
C MET A 1 -16.07 -29.66 1.05
N ALA A 2 -15.40 -28.63 0.54
CA ALA A 2 -14.08 -28.24 1.05
C ALA A 2 -14.23 -27.71 2.48
N GLN A 3 -13.67 -28.44 3.44
CA GLN A 3 -13.71 -28.08 4.85
C GLN A 3 -12.84 -26.83 5.02
N GLY A 4 -13.42 -25.75 5.55
CA GLY A 4 -12.71 -24.48 5.65
C GLY A 4 -11.45 -24.61 6.53
N ILE A 5 -10.47 -23.74 6.29
CA ILE A 5 -9.20 -23.74 7.03
C ILE A 5 -9.28 -22.89 8.28
N SER A 6 -8.46 -23.19 9.30
CA SER A 6 -8.38 -22.35 10.50
C SER A 6 -7.66 -21.04 10.19
N ILE A 7 -7.78 -20.04 11.08
CA ILE A 7 -7.02 -18.79 10.93
C ILE A 7 -5.50 -19.01 10.96
N GLY A 8 -5.04 -19.99 11.75
CA GLY A 8 -3.61 -20.33 11.82
C GLY A 8 -3.12 -20.95 10.51
N GLU A 9 -3.94 -21.79 9.88
CA GLU A 9 -3.62 -22.35 8.57
C GLU A 9 -3.66 -21.29 7.46
N LEU A 10 -4.66 -20.40 7.46
CA LEU A 10 -4.72 -19.27 6.54
C LEU A 10 -3.49 -18.36 6.71
N SER A 11 -3.08 -18.11 7.95
CA SER A 11 -1.89 -17.32 8.27
C SER A 11 -0.62 -17.95 7.71
N ARG A 12 -0.42 -19.27 7.91
CA ARG A 12 0.72 -19.99 7.35
C ARG A 12 0.76 -19.95 5.82
N ARG A 13 -0.39 -20.15 5.16
CA ARG A 13 -0.45 -20.19 3.69
C ARG A 13 -0.19 -18.84 3.03
N THR A 14 -0.59 -17.75 3.69
CA THR A 14 -0.53 -16.40 3.11
C THR A 14 0.65 -15.57 3.60
N GLY A 15 1.29 -16.01 4.69
CA GLY A 15 2.32 -15.25 5.40
C GLY A 15 1.78 -14.05 6.18
N VAL A 16 0.46 -13.88 6.28
CA VAL A 16 -0.18 -12.76 6.99
C VAL A 16 -0.50 -13.17 8.42
N SER A 17 -0.19 -12.33 9.40
CA SER A 17 -0.46 -12.65 10.81
C SER A 17 -1.96 -12.84 11.08
N ALA A 18 -2.29 -13.72 12.03
CA ALA A 18 -3.67 -13.94 12.44
C ALA A 18 -4.36 -12.65 12.97
N SER A 19 -3.61 -11.72 13.57
CA SER A 19 -4.13 -10.41 13.97
C SER A 19 -4.53 -9.56 12.75
N THR A 20 -3.69 -9.53 11.72
CA THR A 20 -3.98 -8.81 10.46
C THR A 20 -5.15 -9.44 9.71
N LEU A 21 -5.25 -10.77 9.68
CA LEU A 21 -6.39 -11.47 9.09
C LEU A 21 -7.71 -11.10 9.79
N ARG A 22 -7.72 -11.04 11.13
CA ARG A 22 -8.89 -10.57 11.89
C ARG A 22 -9.22 -9.11 11.61
N TYR A 23 -8.19 -8.29 11.38
CA TYR A 23 -8.39 -6.90 11.01
C TYR A 23 -9.00 -6.76 9.60
N TYR A 24 -8.57 -7.58 8.64
CA TYR A 24 -9.20 -7.62 7.32
C TYR A 24 -10.65 -8.14 7.39
N GLU A 25 -10.94 -9.10 8.27
CA GLU A 25 -12.31 -9.55 8.58
C GLU A 25 -13.14 -8.38 9.16
N SER A 26 -12.62 -7.61 10.13
CA SER A 26 -13.37 -6.50 10.73
C SER A 26 -13.64 -5.35 9.75
N LEU A 27 -12.77 -5.17 8.74
CA LEU A 27 -12.99 -4.20 7.67
C LEU A 27 -13.93 -4.70 6.56
N GLY A 28 -14.34 -5.97 6.60
CA GLY A 28 -15.16 -6.60 5.55
C GLY A 28 -14.39 -6.89 4.26
N ILE A 29 -13.05 -6.89 4.31
CA ILE A 29 -12.17 -7.24 3.19
C ILE A 29 -12.11 -8.76 3.01
N LEU A 30 -12.05 -9.49 4.12
CA LEU A 30 -12.21 -10.94 4.13
C LEU A 30 -13.66 -11.29 4.46
N GLN A 31 -14.21 -12.26 3.74
CA GLN A 31 -15.53 -12.79 4.07
C GLN A 31 -15.53 -13.38 5.49
N ALA A 32 -16.62 -13.11 6.22
CA ALA A 32 -16.80 -13.63 7.56
C ALA A 32 -16.71 -15.17 7.54
N PRO A 33 -15.86 -15.79 8.38
CA PRO A 33 -15.68 -17.23 8.39
C PRO A 33 -16.94 -17.93 8.92
N LEU A 34 -17.23 -19.11 8.38
CA LEU A 34 -18.25 -19.99 8.94
C LEU A 34 -17.77 -20.51 10.30
N ARG A 35 -18.71 -20.72 11.23
CA ARG A 35 -18.42 -21.43 12.48
C ARG A 35 -18.77 -22.90 12.32
N GLN A 36 -17.79 -23.78 12.49
CA GLN A 36 -17.99 -25.23 12.56
C GLN A 36 -17.42 -25.75 13.88
N GLY A 37 -18.28 -26.31 14.73
CA GLY A 37 -17.90 -26.79 16.07
C GLY A 37 -17.29 -25.70 16.95
N GLY A 38 -17.86 -24.47 16.92
CA GLY A 38 -17.37 -23.32 17.67
C GLY A 38 -16.09 -22.66 17.13
N LYS A 39 -15.45 -23.24 16.10
CA LYS A 39 -14.20 -22.72 15.52
C LYS A 39 -14.46 -21.98 14.20
N ARG A 40 -13.76 -20.86 13.97
CA ARG A 40 -13.77 -20.12 12.71
C ARG A 40 -13.14 -20.95 11.59
N ARG A 41 -13.81 -21.04 10.46
CA ARG A 41 -13.39 -21.75 9.25
C ARG A 41 -13.50 -20.82 8.04
N TYR A 42 -12.36 -20.58 7.40
CA TYR A 42 -12.23 -19.75 6.22
C TYR A 42 -12.40 -20.61 4.97
N GLY A 43 -13.16 -20.13 3.99
CA GLY A 43 -13.44 -20.86 2.76
C GLY A 43 -12.20 -20.98 1.86
N PRO A 44 -12.26 -21.81 0.80
CA PRO A 44 -11.14 -22.01 -0.12
C PRO A 44 -10.70 -20.69 -0.80
N ARG A 45 -11.63 -19.78 -1.07
CA ARG A 45 -11.35 -18.46 -1.67
C ARG A 45 -10.65 -17.48 -0.71
N SER A 46 -10.59 -17.76 0.59
CA SER A 46 -9.98 -16.83 1.53
C SER A 46 -8.47 -16.67 1.30
N VAL A 47 -7.78 -17.69 0.80
CA VAL A 47 -6.36 -17.57 0.41
C VAL A 47 -6.21 -16.59 -0.76
N GLU A 48 -6.99 -16.78 -1.83
CA GLU A 48 -7.00 -15.90 -3.01
C GLU A 48 -7.34 -14.44 -2.64
N GLN A 49 -8.31 -14.25 -1.74
CA GLN A 49 -8.65 -12.91 -1.23
C GLN A 49 -7.48 -12.24 -0.51
N VAL A 50 -6.77 -12.97 0.36
CA VAL A 50 -5.61 -12.41 1.07
C VAL A 50 -4.47 -12.07 0.10
N GLU A 51 -4.21 -12.92 -0.90
CA GLU A 51 -3.20 -12.63 -1.92
C GLU A 51 -3.58 -11.40 -2.77
N ALA A 52 -4.85 -11.26 -3.15
CA ALA A 52 -5.33 -10.06 -3.85
C ALA A 52 -5.12 -8.78 -3.02
N VAL A 53 -5.37 -8.84 -1.70
CA VAL A 53 -5.11 -7.73 -0.78
C VAL A 53 -3.62 -7.40 -0.73
N LYS A 54 -2.73 -8.41 -0.70
CA LYS A 54 -1.28 -8.21 -0.72
C LYS A 54 -0.84 -7.50 -2.00
N THR A 55 -1.30 -7.96 -3.16
CA THR A 55 -1.00 -7.33 -4.45
C THR A 55 -1.51 -5.89 -4.50
N ALA A 56 -2.74 -5.63 -4.03
CA ALA A 56 -3.27 -4.27 -4.02
C ALA A 56 -2.47 -3.34 -3.09
N LYS A 57 -2.01 -3.82 -1.94
CA LYS A 57 -1.11 -3.04 -1.07
C LYS A 57 0.23 -2.73 -1.73
N GLN A 58 0.79 -3.67 -2.50
CA GLN A 58 2.03 -3.45 -3.27
C GLN A 58 1.84 -2.38 -4.35
N LEU A 59 0.65 -2.28 -4.93
CA LEU A 59 0.28 -1.24 -5.89
C LEU A 59 -0.01 0.13 -5.24
N GLY A 60 0.17 0.26 -3.91
CA GLY A 60 -0.03 1.52 -3.20
C GLY A 60 -1.49 1.82 -2.84
N PHE A 61 -2.39 0.84 -2.92
CA PHE A 61 -3.75 0.99 -2.41
C PHE A 61 -3.79 0.87 -0.89
N SER A 62 -4.54 1.78 -0.27
CA SER A 62 -4.90 1.77 1.14
C SER A 62 -6.00 0.72 1.42
N LEU A 63 -6.13 0.31 2.68
CA LEU A 63 -7.16 -0.66 3.08
C LEU A 63 -8.60 -0.19 2.79
N PRO A 64 -8.97 1.10 2.96
CA PRO A 64 -10.27 1.60 2.52
C PRO A 64 -10.50 1.47 1.01
N GLU A 65 -9.49 1.77 0.18
CA GLU A 65 -9.58 1.57 -1.27
C GLU A 65 -9.73 0.09 -1.63
N ILE A 66 -8.95 -0.78 -1.00
CA ILE A 66 -9.03 -2.24 -1.18
C ILE A 66 -10.42 -2.78 -0.79
N ARG A 67 -11.01 -2.27 0.30
CA ARG A 67 -12.38 -2.63 0.68
C ARG A 67 -13.39 -2.26 -0.41
N THR A 68 -13.28 -1.06 -0.98
CA THR A 68 -14.14 -0.62 -2.10
C THR A 68 -13.98 -1.51 -3.32
N LEU A 69 -12.74 -1.90 -3.65
CA LEU A 69 -12.46 -2.83 -4.75
C LEU A 69 -13.10 -4.20 -4.51
N VAL A 70 -12.94 -4.77 -3.31
CA VAL A 70 -13.52 -6.08 -2.96
C VAL A 70 -15.05 -6.03 -2.98
N ALA A 71 -15.66 -4.93 -2.50
CA ALA A 71 -17.11 -4.74 -2.55
C ALA A 71 -17.63 -4.68 -3.99
N GLY A 72 -16.95 -3.97 -4.89
CA GLY A 72 -17.31 -3.89 -6.31
C GLY A 72 -17.13 -5.20 -7.09
N LEU A 73 -16.27 -6.10 -6.60
CA LEU A 73 -16.00 -7.41 -7.21
C LEU A 73 -16.95 -8.53 -6.74
N SER A 74 -17.77 -8.28 -5.71
CA SER A 74 -18.62 -9.31 -5.08
C SER A 74 -19.91 -9.64 -5.85
N GLY A 75 -20.12 -9.06 -7.04
CA GLY A 75 -21.20 -9.43 -7.98
C GLY A 75 -20.76 -10.48 -9.01
N ALA A 76 -21.72 -11.16 -9.64
CA ALA A 76 -21.47 -12.25 -10.62
C ALA A 76 -20.54 -11.87 -11.78
N HIS A 77 -20.38 -10.57 -12.05
CA HIS A 77 -19.43 -9.99 -13.00
C HIS A 77 -18.71 -8.83 -12.33
N GLY A 78 -17.82 -9.11 -11.38
CA GLY A 78 -17.06 -8.11 -10.62
C GLY A 78 -16.65 -6.95 -11.52
N SER A 79 -17.26 -5.78 -11.29
CA SER A 79 -17.33 -4.80 -12.36
C SER A 79 -15.98 -4.10 -12.52
N ILE A 80 -15.28 -4.40 -13.62
CA ILE A 80 -14.05 -3.70 -14.02
C ILE A 80 -14.25 -2.19 -14.15
N THR A 81 -15.51 -1.74 -14.24
CA THR A 81 -15.88 -0.32 -14.28
C THR A 81 -15.49 0.45 -13.03
N GLY A 82 -15.45 -0.20 -11.85
CA GLY A 82 -14.97 0.43 -10.60
C GLY A 82 -13.44 0.43 -10.47
N TRP A 83 -12.78 -0.57 -11.06
CA TRP A 83 -11.31 -0.70 -11.01
C TRP A 83 -10.58 0.36 -11.82
N ARG A 84 -11.00 0.60 -13.07
CA ARG A 84 -10.28 1.50 -13.99
C ARG A 84 -10.11 2.92 -13.42
N PRO A 85 -11.16 3.60 -12.88
CA PRO A 85 -10.99 4.93 -12.31
C PRO A 85 -10.07 4.95 -11.08
N MET A 86 -10.09 3.90 -10.25
CA MET A 86 -9.22 3.80 -9.08
C MET A 86 -7.76 3.58 -9.48
N ALA A 87 -7.51 2.73 -10.48
CA ALA A 87 -6.19 2.54 -11.05
C ALA A 87 -5.64 3.83 -11.67
N GLN A 88 -6.48 4.56 -12.43
CA GLN A 88 -6.09 5.83 -13.05
C GLN A 88 -5.67 6.87 -11.99
N ARG A 89 -6.46 7.03 -10.91
CA ARG A 89 -6.09 7.91 -9.80
C ARG A 89 -4.78 7.49 -9.14
N LYS A 90 -4.56 6.18 -8.97
CA LYS A 90 -3.32 5.67 -8.38
C LYS A 90 -2.11 5.94 -9.26
N ILE A 91 -2.26 5.85 -10.59
CA ILE A 91 -1.22 6.22 -11.56
C ILE A 91 -0.87 7.70 -11.39
N GLU A 92 -1.86 8.60 -11.37
CA GLU A 92 -1.65 10.05 -11.18
C GLU A 92 -0.95 10.37 -9.84
N GLU A 93 -1.35 9.72 -8.74
CA GLU A 93 -0.67 9.84 -7.45
C GLU A 93 0.79 9.38 -7.49
N LEU A 94 1.07 8.28 -8.21
CA LEU A 94 2.42 7.76 -8.36
C LEU A 94 3.29 8.67 -9.23
N GLU A 95 2.75 9.20 -10.32
CA GLU A 95 3.44 10.16 -11.18
C GLU A 95 3.86 11.42 -10.40
N GLN A 96 2.97 11.97 -9.58
CA GLN A 96 3.30 13.11 -8.71
C GLN A 96 4.41 12.79 -7.71
N ARG A 97 4.39 11.59 -7.11
CA ARG A 97 5.44 11.14 -6.19
C ARG A 97 6.77 10.93 -6.91
N ILE A 98 6.75 10.38 -8.13
CA ILE A 98 7.94 10.20 -8.96
C ILE A 98 8.54 11.55 -9.32
N GLU A 99 7.73 12.51 -9.75
CA GLU A 99 8.20 13.86 -10.09
C GLU A 99 8.85 14.54 -8.87
N ALA A 100 8.20 14.47 -7.70
CA ALA A 100 8.74 14.99 -6.46
C ALA A 100 10.06 14.30 -6.07
N ALA A 101 10.12 12.97 -6.17
CA ALA A 101 11.32 12.19 -5.87
C ALA A 101 12.47 12.50 -6.84
N GLN A 102 12.19 12.69 -8.12
CA GLN A 102 13.18 13.09 -9.12
C GLN A 102 13.73 14.48 -8.84
N LYS A 103 12.88 15.45 -8.47
CA LYS A 103 13.34 16.78 -8.05
C LYS A 103 14.24 16.70 -6.82
N MET A 104 13.83 15.95 -5.79
CA MET A 104 14.65 15.73 -4.59
C MET A 104 15.99 15.09 -4.93
N LYS A 105 16.00 14.03 -5.75
CA LYS A 105 17.22 13.37 -6.23
C LYS A 105 18.13 14.36 -6.96
N HIS A 106 17.60 15.16 -7.87
CA HIS A 106 18.38 16.16 -8.60
C HIS A 106 19.05 17.18 -7.66
N TYR A 107 18.34 17.66 -6.64
CA TYR A 107 18.93 18.55 -5.64
C TYR A 107 20.05 17.88 -4.84
N LEU A 108 19.88 16.61 -4.46
CA LEU A 108 20.90 15.85 -3.75
C LEU A 108 22.13 15.56 -4.63
N GLU A 109 21.94 15.15 -5.89
CA GLU A 109 23.04 14.92 -6.85
C GLU A 109 23.88 16.19 -7.03
N ARG A 110 23.23 17.34 -7.25
CA ARG A 110 23.95 18.63 -7.33
C ARG A 110 24.72 18.98 -6.07
N SER A 111 24.25 18.57 -4.90
CA SER A 111 24.94 18.83 -3.64
C SER A 111 26.19 17.95 -3.46
N VAL A 112 26.20 16.75 -4.05
CA VAL A 112 27.36 15.84 -4.05
C VAL A 112 28.39 16.26 -5.09
N ASP A 113 27.96 16.70 -6.27
CA ASP A 113 28.83 17.15 -7.37
C ASP A 113 29.39 18.57 -7.18
N CYS A 114 29.15 19.19 -6.02
CA CYS A 114 29.61 20.55 -5.73
C CYS A 114 30.97 20.53 -5.02
N ASP A 115 32.01 21.03 -5.69
CA ASP A 115 33.36 21.20 -5.12
C ASP A 115 33.48 22.39 -4.15
N ALA A 116 32.37 23.06 -3.83
CA ALA A 116 32.38 24.18 -2.90
C ALA A 116 32.83 23.71 -1.50
N ARG A 117 33.82 24.41 -0.93
CA ARG A 117 34.39 24.07 0.38
C ARG A 117 33.67 24.80 1.51
N THR A 118 32.90 25.83 1.18
CA THR A 118 32.11 26.62 2.13
C THR A 118 30.67 26.84 1.64
N ALA A 119 29.79 27.13 2.61
CA ALA A 119 28.40 27.55 2.39
C ALA A 119 28.22 28.65 1.34
N ASP A 120 29.08 29.66 1.42
CA ASP A 120 28.99 30.89 0.61
C ASP A 120 29.53 30.68 -0.81
N GLU A 121 30.32 29.64 -1.06
CA GLU A 121 30.76 29.19 -2.39
C GLU A 121 29.72 28.28 -3.06
N CYS A 122 28.87 27.63 -2.27
CA CYS A 122 27.91 26.65 -2.76
C CYS A 122 26.65 27.34 -3.30
N GLY A 123 26.58 27.57 -4.61
CA GLY A 123 25.38 28.08 -5.30
C GLY A 123 24.22 27.07 -5.41
N CYS A 124 24.27 25.94 -4.70
CA CYS A 124 23.24 24.91 -4.79
C CYS A 124 21.99 25.32 -3.98
N PRO A 125 20.79 25.33 -4.59
CA PRO A 125 19.54 25.67 -3.90
C PRO A 125 19.25 24.82 -2.66
N ALA A 126 19.76 23.58 -2.62
CA ALA A 126 19.57 22.66 -1.49
C ALA A 126 20.27 23.14 -0.21
N TYR A 127 21.48 23.69 -0.34
CA TYR A 127 22.25 24.17 0.82
C TYR A 127 21.73 25.53 1.31
N SER A 128 21.37 26.43 0.40
CA SER A 128 20.87 27.77 0.76
C SER A 128 19.55 27.71 1.55
N VAL A 129 18.64 26.79 1.21
CA VAL A 129 17.39 26.57 1.96
C VAL A 129 17.66 26.05 3.38
N LEU A 130 18.61 25.12 3.55
CA LEU A 130 18.99 24.59 4.86
C LEU A 130 19.80 25.60 5.70
N ALA A 131 20.70 26.37 5.07
CA ALA A 131 21.52 27.38 5.73
C ALA A 131 20.70 28.57 6.24
N LEU A 132 19.66 28.99 5.50
CA LEU A 132 18.72 30.04 5.94
C LEU A 132 17.86 29.60 7.14
N GLY A 133 17.56 28.30 7.26
CA GLY A 133 16.83 27.73 8.40
C GLY A 133 17.66 27.65 9.69
N LEU A 134 18.97 27.45 9.58
CA LEU A 134 19.88 27.29 10.72
C LEU A 134 20.51 28.60 11.23
N ARG A 135 20.52 29.69 10.43
CA ARG A 135 20.99 31.03 10.87
C ARG A 135 20.00 31.79 11.77
N ARG A 136 18.79 31.27 12.00
CA ARG A 136 17.83 31.82 13.00
C ARG A 136 17.96 31.11 14.35
N ARG A 137 19.07 31.30 15.06
CA ARG A 137 19.15 31.17 16.53
C ARG A 137 20.22 32.11 17.07
#